data_AF-A0A955XVP0-F1
#
_entry.id   AF-A0A955XVP0-F1
#
_cell.length_a   1.000
_cell.length_b   1.000
_cell.length_c   1.000
_cell.angle_alpha   90.00
_cell.angle_beta   90.00
_cell.angle_gamma   90.00
#
_symmetry.space_group_name_H-M   'P 1'
#
loop_
_entity.id
_entity.type
_entity.pdbx_description
1 polymer ?
#
loop_
_entity_poly.entity_id
_entity_poly.type
_entity_poly.pdbx_seq_one_letter_code
_entity_poly.pdbx_strand_id
1 'polypeptide(L)'
;MPKKSFLERIDAGPLLLDGAMGTELYKRGVFINRNFDAVNLSDPELVSRVHRDYIDAGAEAIETNTFGANRIKLRESGLEDSVEAINRAAVKLAREAAGEG
;
A
#
# COMPACT_ATOMS: atom_id res chain seq x y z
N MET A 1 2.90 -15.62 -21.42
CA MET A 1 3.07 -14.43 -22.30
C MET A 1 4.05 -13.49 -21.63
N PRO A 2 4.92 -12.77 -22.36
CA PRO A 2 5.73 -11.72 -21.75
C PRO A 2 4.82 -10.66 -21.12
N LYS A 3 5.20 -10.15 -19.95
CA LYS A 3 4.50 -9.02 -19.33
C LYS A 3 4.48 -7.85 -20.30
N LYS A 4 3.29 -7.29 -20.54
CA LYS A 4 3.19 -5.98 -21.17
C LYS A 4 3.92 -4.98 -20.28
N SER A 5 4.72 -4.11 -20.87
CA SER A 5 5.26 -2.96 -20.17
C SER A 5 4.14 -2.07 -19.66
N PHE A 6 4.43 -1.24 -18.66
CA PHE A 6 3.47 -0.28 -18.14
C PHE A 6 2.96 0.67 -19.24
N LEU A 7 3.84 1.10 -20.15
CA LEU A 7 3.50 1.96 -21.30
C LEU A 7 2.51 1.27 -22.25
N GLU A 8 2.76 0.00 -22.60
CA GLU A 8 1.84 -0.77 -23.43
C GLU A 8 0.48 -1.00 -22.74
N ARG A 9 0.45 -1.12 -21.41
CA ARG A 9 -0.81 -1.24 -20.67
C ARG A 9 -1.62 0.05 -20.75
N ILE A 10 -1.02 1.21 -20.49
CA ILE A 10 -1.77 2.48 -20.49
C ILE A 10 -2.17 2.94 -21.89
N ASP A 11 -1.43 2.56 -22.94
CA ASP A 11 -1.81 2.79 -24.34
C ASP A 11 -3.07 2.03 -24.75
N ALA A 12 -3.35 0.88 -24.12
CA ALA A 12 -4.55 0.09 -24.39
C ALA A 12 -5.83 0.71 -23.81
N GLY A 13 -5.71 1.75 -22.99
CA GLY A 13 -6.82 2.47 -22.38
C GLY A 13 -6.58 2.80 -20.90
N PRO A 14 -7.56 3.45 -20.25
CA PRO A 14 -7.46 3.83 -18.84
C PRO A 14 -7.08 2.65 -17.94
N LEU A 15 -6.35 2.96 -16.86
CA LEU A 15 -5.98 2.02 -15.81
C LEU A 15 -6.70 2.43 -14.53
N LEU A 16 -7.49 1.53 -13.94
CA LEU A 16 -8.17 1.80 -12.68
C LEU A 16 -7.20 1.61 -11.50
N LEU A 17 -6.95 2.69 -10.76
CA LEU A 17 -6.20 2.65 -9.50
C LEU A 17 -7.11 2.34 -8.31
N ASP A 18 -6.50 2.03 -7.17
CA ASP A 18 -7.17 1.83 -5.90
C ASP A 18 -7.67 3.13 -5.25
N GLY A 19 -8.33 2.99 -4.11
CA GLY A 19 -8.82 4.10 -3.30
C GLY A 19 -7.92 4.40 -2.10
N ALA A 20 -8.44 5.22 -1.19
CA ALA A 20 -7.68 5.68 -0.03
C ALA A 20 -7.35 4.56 0.98
N MET A 21 -6.06 4.30 1.20
CA MET A 21 -5.55 3.39 2.26
C MET A 21 -5.89 3.91 3.67
N GLY A 22 -5.54 5.17 3.96
CA GLY A 22 -5.72 5.73 5.31
C GLY A 22 -7.17 5.76 5.81
N THR A 23 -8.12 6.06 4.92
CA THR A 23 -9.56 6.04 5.23
C THR A 23 -10.04 4.63 5.58
N GLU A 24 -9.56 3.63 4.85
CA GLU A 24 -9.92 2.23 5.08
C GLU A 24 -9.29 1.67 6.36
N LEU A 25 -8.04 2.05 6.67
CA LEU A 25 -7.41 1.74 7.95
C LEU A 25 -8.16 2.39 9.12
N TYR A 26 -8.58 3.65 8.98
CA TYR A 26 -9.37 4.34 9.99
C TYR A 26 -10.69 3.65 10.29
N LYS A 27 -11.45 3.29 9.25
CA LYS A 27 -12.71 2.54 9.38
C LYS A 27 -12.54 1.20 10.07
N ARG A 28 -11.36 0.58 9.96
CA ARG A 28 -11.01 -0.72 10.56
C ARG A 28 -10.29 -0.59 11.92
N GLY A 29 -10.31 0.59 12.54
CA GLY A 29 -9.85 0.80 13.92
C GLY A 29 -8.42 1.33 14.07
N VAL A 30 -7.77 1.76 12.99
CA VAL A 30 -6.49 2.49 13.08
C VAL A 30 -6.75 3.99 13.09
N PHE A 31 -6.81 4.59 14.27
CA PHE A 31 -7.11 6.02 14.40
C PHE A 31 -5.89 6.90 14.08
N ILE A 32 -6.17 8.18 13.80
CA ILE A 32 -5.19 9.20 13.37
C ILE A 32 -4.06 9.49 14.37
N ASN A 33 -4.17 9.01 15.61
CA ASN A 33 -3.11 9.09 16.61
C ASN A 33 -2.01 8.05 16.40
N ARG A 34 -2.17 7.13 15.44
CA ARG A 34 -1.17 6.15 15.02
C ARG A 34 -0.62 6.52 13.64
N ASN A 35 0.64 6.18 13.40
CA ASN A 35 1.22 6.29 12.07
C ASN A 35 0.69 5.16 11.16
N PHE A 36 0.06 5.51 10.04
CA PHE A 36 -0.55 4.52 9.13
C PHE A 36 0.50 3.69 8.37
N ASP A 37 1.67 4.25 8.04
CA ASP A 37 2.75 3.50 7.41
C ASP A 37 3.32 2.43 8.36
N ALA A 38 3.36 2.70 9.67
CA ALA A 38 3.80 1.72 10.67
C ALA A 38 2.90 0.47 10.76
N VAL A 39 1.65 0.57 10.26
CA VAL A 39 0.70 -0.56 10.26
C VAL A 39 1.22 -1.72 9.41
N ASN A 40 2.07 -1.46 8.41
CA ASN A 40 2.74 -2.49 7.63
C ASN A 40 3.54 -3.48 8.51
N LEU A 41 4.01 -3.05 9.68
CA LEU A 41 4.73 -3.88 10.63
C LEU A 41 3.82 -4.37 11.77
N SER A 42 2.94 -3.50 12.29
CA SER A 42 2.14 -3.85 13.47
C SER A 42 0.90 -4.70 13.18
N ASP A 43 0.32 -4.56 11.98
CA ASP A 43 -0.86 -5.33 11.55
C ASP A 43 -0.82 -5.53 10.00
N PRO A 44 0.13 -6.35 9.51
CA PRO A 44 0.30 -6.57 8.07
C PRO A 44 -0.94 -7.20 7.42
N GLU A 45 -1.67 -8.05 8.15
CA GLU A 45 -2.89 -8.68 7.63
C GLU A 45 -3.98 -7.66 7.33
N LEU A 46 -4.13 -6.64 8.18
CA LEU A 46 -5.07 -5.55 7.94
C LEU A 46 -4.75 -4.79 6.65
N VAL A 47 -3.47 -4.46 6.43
CA VAL A 47 -3.03 -3.79 5.19
C VAL A 47 -3.27 -4.68 3.97
N SER A 48 -2.90 -5.96 4.05
CA SER A 48 -3.17 -6.92 2.96
C SER A 48 -4.66 -7.04 2.64
N ARG A 49 -5.54 -7.01 3.65
CA ARG A 49 -6.99 -7.01 3.43
C ARG A 49 -7.44 -5.77 2.65
N VAL A 50 -6.96 -4.57 3.01
CA VAL A 50 -7.32 -3.34 2.27
C VAL A 50 -6.86 -3.41 0.81
N HIS A 51 -5.65 -3.90 0.53
CA HIS A 51 -5.21 -4.10 -0.87
C HIS A 51 -6.11 -5.07 -1.62
N ARG A 52 -6.46 -6.22 -1.01
CA ARG A 52 -7.36 -7.21 -1.62
C ARG A 52 -8.75 -6.66 -1.85
N ASP A 53 -9.30 -5.90 -0.90
CA ASP A 53 -10.61 -5.26 -1.04
C ASP A 53 -10.66 -4.35 -2.28
N TYR A 54 -9.59 -3.60 -2.58
CA TYR A 54 -9.52 -2.78 -3.78
C TYR A 54 -9.33 -3.59 -5.07
N ILE A 55 -8.53 -4.66 -5.04
CA ILE A 55 -8.39 -5.58 -6.18
C ILE A 55 -9.74 -6.24 -6.49
N ASP A 56 -10.44 -6.73 -5.47
CA ASP A 56 -11.75 -7.37 -5.59
C ASP A 56 -12.82 -6.37 -6.09
N ALA A 57 -12.65 -5.08 -5.80
CA ALA A 57 -13.46 -3.99 -6.34
C ALA A 57 -13.12 -3.61 -7.80
N GLY A 58 -12.06 -4.19 -8.37
CA GLY A 58 -11.67 -4.00 -9.77
C GLY A 58 -10.43 -3.13 -10.00
N ALA A 59 -9.69 -2.74 -8.95
CA ALA A 59 -8.45 -2.01 -9.13
C ALA A 59 -7.43 -2.86 -9.92
N GLU A 60 -6.86 -2.26 -10.96
CA GLU A 60 -5.86 -2.88 -11.83
C GLU A 60 -4.43 -2.51 -11.42
N ALA A 61 -4.29 -1.44 -10.65
CA ALA A 61 -3.08 -1.05 -9.96
C ALA A 61 -3.41 -0.64 -8.53
N ILE A 62 -2.50 -0.97 -7.61
CA ILE A 62 -2.59 -0.58 -6.21
C ILE A 62 -1.32 0.17 -5.80
N GLU A 63 -1.45 1.07 -4.85
CA GLU A 63 -0.32 1.77 -4.25
C GLU A 63 0.17 1.02 -3.00
N THR A 64 1.47 1.09 -2.69
CA THR A 64 1.97 0.61 -1.40
C THR A 64 1.50 1.54 -0.27
N ASN A 65 1.27 1.01 0.94
CA ASN A 65 1.01 1.82 2.13
C ASN A 65 2.28 2.54 2.61
N THR A 66 2.77 3.52 1.85
CA THR A 66 4.05 4.20 2.07
C THR A 66 3.98 5.71 1.87
N PHE A 67 2.79 6.31 1.96
CA PHE A 67 2.58 7.74 1.71
C PHE A 67 3.48 8.62 2.60
N GLY A 68 3.62 8.25 3.88
CA GLY A 68 4.44 8.94 4.88
C GLY A 68 5.74 8.22 5.22
N ALA A 69 6.07 7.11 4.56
CA ALA A 69 7.19 6.21 4.91
C ALA A 69 8.58 6.76 4.53
N ASN A 70 8.84 8.05 4.74
CA ASN A 70 10.15 8.67 4.60
C ASN A 70 10.68 9.14 5.95
N ARG A 71 12.01 9.32 6.06
CA ARG A 71 12.69 9.66 7.32
C ARG A 71 12.14 10.92 7.99
N ILE A 72 11.79 11.95 7.21
CA ILE A 72 11.34 13.23 7.75
C ILE A 72 9.96 13.07 8.41
N LYS A 73 9.04 12.38 7.72
CA LYS A 73 7.68 12.15 8.22
C LYS A 73 7.64 11.16 9.38
N LEU A 74 8.41 10.07 9.30
CA LEU A 74 8.46 9.06 10.37
C LEU A 74 9.06 9.59 11.68
N ARG A 75 9.92 10.63 11.62
CA ARG A 75 10.43 11.31 12.82
C ARG A 75 9.32 11.90 13.68
N GLU A 76 8.22 12.37 13.08
CA GLU A 76 7.06 12.91 13.82
C GLU A 76 6.43 11.85 14.74
N SER A 77 6.70 10.56 14.49
CA SER A 77 6.24 9.41 15.26
C SER A 77 7.37 8.63 15.94
N GLY A 78 8.61 9.10 15.91
CA GLY A 78 9.79 8.40 16.47
C GLY A 78 10.18 7.11 15.73
N LEU A 79 9.88 7.03 14.42
CA LEU A 79 10.08 5.84 13.58
C LEU A 79 11.11 6.06 12.45
N GLU A 80 11.92 7.12 12.52
CA GLU A 80 12.88 7.49 11.47
C GLU A 80 13.92 6.41 11.13
N ASP A 81 14.21 5.51 12.08
CA ASP A 81 15.14 4.39 11.90
C ASP A 81 14.45 3.15 11.32
N SER A 82 13.11 3.15 11.25
CA SER A 82 12.31 2.05 10.71
C SER A 82 11.94 2.21 9.23
N VAL A 83 12.47 3.24 8.55
CA VAL A 83 12.14 3.57 7.14
C VAL A 83 12.27 2.35 6.23
N GLU A 84 13.40 1.64 6.31
CA GLU A 84 13.65 0.47 5.45
C GLU A 84 12.70 -0.68 5.76
N ALA A 85 12.51 -1.00 7.04
CA ALA A 85 11.64 -2.08 7.49
C ALA A 85 10.19 -1.84 7.04
N ILE A 86 9.68 -0.62 7.24
CA ILE A 86 8.31 -0.22 6.84
C ILE A 86 8.13 -0.35 5.33
N ASN A 87 9.03 0.22 4.52
CA ASN A 87 8.90 0.18 3.06
C ASN A 87 9.03 -1.24 2.50
N ARG A 88 9.96 -2.05 3.02
CA ARG A 88 10.10 -3.45 2.59
C ARG A 88 8.84 -4.26 2.89
N ALA A 89 8.27 -4.09 4.09
CA ALA A 89 7.01 -4.74 4.44
C ALA A 89 5.88 -4.29 3.53
N ALA A 90 5.71 -2.99 3.31
CA ALA A 90 4.66 -2.45 2.46
C ALA A 90 4.72 -3.00 1.02
N VAL A 91 5.91 -3.01 0.41
CA VAL A 91 6.11 -3.57 -0.95
C VAL A 91 5.79 -5.07 -0.97
N LYS A 92 6.20 -5.82 0.05
CA LYS A 92 5.89 -7.25 0.17
C LYS A 92 4.37 -7.47 0.20
N LEU A 93 3.65 -6.74 1.06
CA LEU A 93 2.21 -6.89 1.24
C LEU A 93 1.43 -6.53 -0.03
N ALA A 94 1.78 -5.43 -0.70
CA ALA A 94 1.17 -5.04 -1.95
C ALA A 94 1.48 -6.05 -3.08
N ARG A 95 2.72 -6.53 -3.18
CA ARG A 95 3.11 -7.54 -4.18
C ARG A 95 2.37 -8.86 -3.97
N GLU A 96 2.27 -9.33 -2.74
CA GLU A 96 1.54 -10.55 -2.39
C GLU A 96 0.04 -10.41 -2.68
N ALA A 97 -0.55 -9.23 -2.44
CA ALA A 97 -1.95 -8.97 -2.77
C ALA A 97 -2.19 -8.91 -4.29
N ALA A 98 -1.34 -8.22 -5.04
CA ALA A 98 -1.44 -8.09 -6.50
C ALA A 98 -1.22 -9.42 -7.26
N GLY A 99 -0.63 -10.42 -6.61
CA GLY A 99 -0.36 -11.73 -7.20
C GLY A 99 0.69 -11.70 -8.31
N GLU A 100 0.68 -12.74 -9.12
CA GLU A 100 1.49 -12.82 -10.34
C GLU A 100 0.75 -12.13 -11.48
N GLY A 101 1.18 -10.91 -11.82
CA GLY A 101 0.91 -10.31 -13.13
C GLY A 101 1.74 -10.95 -14.23
#